data_AF-A0A530L8Z3-F1
#
_entry.id   AF-A0A530L8Z3-F1
#
_cell.length_a   1.000
_cell.length_b   1.000
_cell.length_c   1.000
_cell.angle_alpha   90.00
_cell.angle_beta   90.00
_cell.angle_gamma   90.00
#
_symmetry.space_group_name_H-M   'P 1'
#
loop_
_entity.id
_entity.type
_entity.pdbx_description
1 polymer ?
#
loop_
_entity_poly.entity_id
_entity_poly.type
_entity_poly.pdbx_seq_one_letter_code
_entity_poly.pdbx_strand_id
1 'polypeptide(L)'
;AMYWPARRPEAANIEAVYRFHPRFRDSSIPFVSPDPGTGISLEGGDVMPIGDGTVLVGMGERTTPQAVGGLARSLFAAGEATRVIAALMPRDRSFMHLDTVFTFCDRDLVTMYPPVVERLRAFSLRPGDGAAAVEVTEENKPFTAVVAEALGVKSLR
;
A
#
# COMPACT_ATOMS: atom_id res chain seq x y z
N ALA A 1 6.23 8.69 6.24
CA ALA A 1 6.18 8.74 7.71
C ALA A 1 6.61 7.38 8.26
N MET A 2 7.73 7.27 8.98
CA MET A 2 8.23 5.97 9.46
C MET A 2 7.69 5.64 10.86
N TYR A 3 7.45 4.34 11.13
CA TYR A 3 6.93 3.88 12.42
C TYR A 3 7.91 4.23 13.56
N TRP A 4 9.15 3.74 13.44
CA TRP A 4 10.20 4.05 14.41
C TRP A 4 10.78 5.45 14.16
N PRO A 5 10.83 6.33 15.18
CA PRO A 5 11.40 7.67 15.03
C PRO A 5 12.84 7.67 14.48
N ALA A 6 13.63 6.66 14.83
CA ALA A 6 15.01 6.49 14.38
C ALA A 6 15.16 6.42 12.86
N ARG A 7 14.14 5.93 12.13
CA ARG A 7 14.18 5.81 10.66
C ARG A 7 13.64 7.04 9.92
N ARG A 8 13.01 7.99 10.63
CA ARG A 8 12.43 9.19 9.99
C ARG A 8 13.45 10.06 9.24
N PRO A 9 14.71 10.21 9.69
CA PRO A 9 15.72 10.93 8.92
C PRO A 9 16.03 10.29 7.55
N GLU A 10 15.86 8.97 7.39
CA GLU A 10 16.05 8.29 6.10
C GLU A 10 15.09 8.85 5.04
N ALA A 11 13.81 9.02 5.41
CA ALA A 11 12.80 9.58 4.52
C ALA A 11 13.09 11.04 4.16
N ALA A 12 13.56 11.85 5.12
CA ALA A 12 13.94 13.24 4.86
C ALA A 12 15.11 13.36 3.86
N ASN A 13 16.09 12.45 3.96
CA ASN A 13 17.22 12.42 3.03
C ASN A 13 16.77 12.11 1.60
N ILE A 14 15.89 11.12 1.41
CA ILE A 14 15.36 10.76 0.08
C ILE A 14 14.44 11.87 -0.46
N GLU A 15 13.62 12.47 0.39
CA GLU A 15 12.77 13.59 0.00
C GLU A 15 13.60 14.79 -0.51
N ALA A 16 14.71 15.11 0.14
CA ALA A 16 15.62 16.15 -0.33
C ALA A 16 16.18 15.83 -1.74
N VAL A 17 16.52 14.57 -2.02
CA VAL A 17 16.95 14.14 -3.36
C VAL A 17 15.83 14.38 -4.38
N TYR A 18 14.61 13.93 -4.11
CA TYR A 18 13.49 14.10 -5.05
C TYR A 18 13.09 15.56 -5.27
N ARG A 19 13.18 16.41 -4.24
CA ARG A 19 12.82 17.82 -4.34
C ARG A 19 13.86 18.68 -5.05
N PHE A 20 15.15 18.41 -4.84
CA PHE A 20 16.19 19.38 -5.21
C PHE A 20 17.17 18.87 -6.28
N HIS A 21 17.34 17.56 -6.43
CA HIS A 21 18.32 17.04 -7.39
C HIS A 21 17.83 17.27 -8.84
N PRO A 22 18.67 17.76 -9.78
CA PRO A 22 18.27 18.09 -11.15
C PRO A 22 17.59 16.95 -11.92
N ARG A 23 17.91 15.70 -11.58
CA ARG A 23 17.28 14.51 -12.17
C ARG A 23 15.78 14.38 -11.83
N PHE A 24 15.30 14.97 -10.74
CA PHE A 24 13.95 14.75 -10.21
C PHE A 24 13.14 16.04 -10.03
N ARG A 25 13.80 17.16 -9.70
CA ARG A 25 13.12 18.43 -9.35
C ARG A 25 12.17 18.96 -10.44
N ASP A 26 12.50 18.68 -11.70
CA ASP A 26 11.76 19.14 -12.88
C ASP A 26 10.85 18.02 -13.44
N SER A 27 10.71 16.89 -12.72
CA SER A 27 9.82 15.80 -13.13
C SER A 27 8.36 16.13 -12.86
N SER A 28 7.47 15.64 -13.73
CA SER A 28 6.02 15.75 -13.56
C SER A 28 5.44 14.65 -12.65
N ILE A 29 6.29 13.86 -11.98
CA ILE A 29 5.84 12.73 -11.16
C ILE A 29 5.23 13.29 -9.88
N PRO A 30 3.96 13.00 -9.57
CA PRO A 30 3.33 13.48 -8.36
C PRO A 30 3.99 12.85 -7.13
N PHE A 31 4.25 13.66 -6.12
CA PHE A 31 4.66 13.17 -4.81
C PHE A 31 3.44 12.73 -4.02
N VAL A 32 3.20 11.42 -3.97
CA VAL A 32 2.06 10.83 -3.27
C VAL A 32 2.51 10.28 -1.92
N SER A 33 1.88 10.76 -0.84
CA SER A 33 2.12 10.32 0.53
C SER A 33 0.84 10.52 1.35
N PRO A 34 0.62 9.73 2.41
CA PRO A 34 -0.38 10.10 3.40
C PRO A 34 -0.04 11.44 4.07
N ASP A 35 -1.08 12.14 4.52
CA ASP A 35 -0.96 13.35 5.33
C ASP A 35 -0.12 13.05 6.59
N PRO A 36 0.85 13.91 6.95
CA PRO A 36 1.64 13.71 8.16
C PRO A 36 0.75 13.92 9.40
N GLY A 37 0.99 13.12 10.44
CA GLY A 37 0.27 13.25 11.70
C GLY A 37 0.83 12.35 12.79
N THR A 38 0.51 12.67 14.05
CA THR A 38 0.91 11.87 15.20
C THR A 38 0.32 10.46 15.09
N GLY A 39 1.17 9.44 15.15
CA GLY A 39 0.74 8.04 15.06
C GLY A 39 0.41 7.57 13.64
N ILE A 40 0.65 8.38 12.61
CA ILE A 40 0.53 7.95 11.20
C ILE A 40 1.89 7.42 10.75
N SER A 41 1.92 6.18 10.28
CA SER A 41 3.12 5.58 9.69
C SER A 41 2.77 4.75 8.47
N LEU A 42 3.68 4.75 7.50
CA LEU A 42 3.63 3.99 6.26
C LEU A 42 5.06 3.67 5.84
N GLU A 43 5.36 2.39 5.65
CA GLU A 43 6.68 1.91 5.26
C GLU A 43 6.63 1.23 3.89
N GLY A 44 7.73 1.33 3.13
CA GLY A 44 7.76 0.90 1.73
C GLY A 44 7.47 -0.59 1.51
N GLY A 45 7.86 -1.46 2.44
CA GLY A 45 7.60 -2.91 2.34
C GLY A 45 6.12 -3.30 2.38
N ASP A 46 5.25 -2.38 2.80
CA ASP A 46 3.80 -2.58 2.76
C ASP A 46 3.18 -2.14 1.44
N VAL A 47 3.85 -1.37 0.58
CA VAL A 47 3.23 -0.77 -0.61
C VAL A 47 3.69 -1.47 -1.89
N MET A 48 2.75 -2.05 -2.64
CA MET A 48 3.04 -2.72 -3.91
C MET A 48 2.12 -2.21 -5.02
N PRO A 49 2.60 -1.38 -5.96
CA PRO A 49 1.85 -1.04 -7.17
C PRO A 49 1.88 -2.25 -8.13
N ILE A 50 0.81 -3.04 -8.15
CA ILE A 50 0.78 -4.35 -8.82
C ILE A 50 0.31 -4.33 -10.27
N GLY A 51 -0.23 -3.20 -10.74
CA GLY A 51 -0.79 -3.05 -12.09
C GLY A 51 -2.31 -2.87 -12.09
N ASP A 52 -2.90 -2.66 -13.28
CA ASP A 52 -4.34 -2.46 -13.49
C ASP A 52 -4.97 -1.38 -12.59
N GLY A 53 -4.21 -0.31 -12.33
CA GLY A 53 -4.62 0.78 -11.43
C GLY A 53 -4.75 0.38 -9.96
N THR A 54 -4.23 -0.79 -9.57
CA THR A 54 -4.32 -1.35 -8.23
C THR A 54 -3.00 -1.23 -7.46
N VAL A 55 -3.09 -0.76 -6.21
CA VAL A 55 -1.99 -0.76 -5.24
C VAL A 55 -2.37 -1.61 -4.04
N LEU A 56 -1.52 -2.57 -3.67
CA LEU A 56 -1.66 -3.30 -2.41
C LEU A 56 -0.99 -2.50 -1.29
N VAL A 57 -1.63 -2.46 -0.12
CA VAL A 57 -1.07 -1.81 1.06
C VAL A 57 -1.21 -2.71 2.28
N GLY A 58 -0.11 -3.21 2.82
CA GLY A 58 -0.08 -3.89 4.11
C GLY A 58 -0.57 -2.96 5.23
N MET A 59 -1.43 -3.47 6.10
CA MET A 59 -1.98 -2.74 7.23
C MET A 59 -1.74 -3.55 8.51
N GLY A 60 -1.00 -2.97 9.46
CA GLY A 60 -0.52 -3.73 10.62
C GLY A 60 0.32 -2.87 11.58
N GLU A 61 1.43 -3.43 12.05
CA GLU A 61 2.30 -2.76 13.04
C GLU A 61 3.01 -1.51 12.46
N ARG A 62 3.49 -1.59 11.21
CA ARG A 62 4.32 -0.54 10.61
C ARG A 62 3.53 0.46 9.76
N THR A 63 2.43 0.03 9.16
CA THR A 63 1.55 0.89 8.35
C THR A 63 0.17 0.96 8.96
N THR A 64 -0.27 2.17 9.33
CA THR A 64 -1.53 2.38 10.05
C THR A 64 -2.72 2.57 9.12
N PRO A 65 -3.96 2.22 9.55
CA PRO A 65 -5.17 2.42 8.74
C PRO A 65 -5.36 3.86 8.25
N GLN A 66 -4.99 4.85 9.08
CA GLN A 66 -5.03 6.26 8.76
C GLN A 66 -4.08 6.59 7.60
N ALA A 67 -2.89 5.99 7.59
CA ALA A 67 -1.93 6.16 6.52
C ALA A 67 -2.42 5.50 5.21
N VAL A 68 -3.05 4.32 5.29
CA VAL A 68 -3.65 3.67 4.12
C VAL A 68 -4.74 4.54 3.50
N GLY A 69 -5.66 5.07 4.31
CA GLY A 69 -6.72 5.96 3.82
C GLY A 69 -6.18 7.27 3.24
N GLY A 70 -5.16 7.86 3.87
CA GLY A 70 -4.48 9.06 3.37
C GLY A 70 -3.75 8.82 2.04
N LEU A 71 -3.03 7.70 1.93
CA LEU A 71 -2.37 7.30 0.69
C LEU A 71 -3.40 7.06 -0.43
N ALA A 72 -4.49 6.36 -0.15
CA ALA A 72 -5.55 6.10 -1.13
C ALA A 72 -6.14 7.41 -1.67
N ARG A 73 -6.49 8.37 -0.80
CA ARG A 73 -6.95 9.70 -1.23
C ARG A 73 -5.93 10.39 -2.13
N SER A 74 -4.66 10.39 -1.74
CA SER A 74 -3.60 11.04 -2.51
C SER A 74 -3.40 10.39 -3.88
N LEU A 75 -3.42 9.05 -3.96
CA LEU A 75 -3.33 8.31 -5.22
C LEU A 75 -4.51 8.60 -6.15
N PHE A 76 -5.73 8.59 -5.62
CA PHE A 76 -6.94 8.83 -6.41
C PHE A 76 -7.02 10.28 -6.91
N ALA A 77 -6.67 11.26 -6.05
CA ALA A 77 -6.63 12.67 -6.45
C ALA A 77 -5.57 12.96 -7.52
N ALA A 78 -4.45 12.22 -7.51
CA ALA A 78 -3.41 12.31 -8.52
C ALA A 78 -3.73 11.52 -9.81
N GLY A 79 -4.77 10.68 -9.81
CA GLY A 79 -5.09 9.79 -10.94
C GLY A 79 -4.12 8.61 -11.11
N GLU A 80 -3.34 8.29 -10.09
CA GLU A 80 -2.29 7.26 -10.12
C GLU A 80 -2.78 5.85 -9.74
N ALA A 81 -3.99 5.76 -9.17
CA ALA A 81 -4.65 4.48 -8.89
C ALA A 81 -6.17 4.62 -9.01
N THR A 82 -6.84 3.49 -9.23
CA THR A 82 -8.30 3.35 -9.21
C THR A 82 -8.77 2.44 -8.07
N ARG A 83 -7.85 1.67 -7.47
CA ARG A 83 -8.12 0.79 -6.33
C ARG A 83 -6.91 0.69 -5.42
N VAL A 84 -7.16 0.73 -4.11
CA VAL A 84 -6.19 0.31 -3.10
C VAL A 84 -6.75 -0.92 -2.38
N ILE A 85 -5.98 -2.00 -2.29
CA ILE A 85 -6.37 -3.19 -1.51
C ILE A 85 -5.53 -3.19 -0.24
N ALA A 86 -6.14 -2.87 0.88
CA ALA A 86 -5.51 -2.91 2.18
C ALA A 86 -5.53 -4.34 2.74
N ALA A 87 -4.36 -4.90 3.05
CA ALA A 87 -4.21 -6.23 3.63
C ALA A 87 -4.00 -6.11 5.14
N LEU A 88 -5.06 -6.28 5.93
CA LEU A 88 -4.97 -6.28 7.38
C LEU A 88 -4.29 -7.57 7.86
N MET A 89 -3.07 -7.41 8.37
CA MET A 89 -2.30 -8.49 8.97
C MET A 89 -2.81 -8.81 10.39
N PRO A 90 -2.82 -10.09 10.80
CA PRO A 90 -3.06 -10.45 12.19
C PRO A 90 -2.00 -9.80 13.10
N ARG A 91 -2.36 -9.50 14.35
CA ARG A 91 -1.46 -8.88 15.34
C ARG A 91 -0.45 -9.88 15.91
N ASP A 92 0.32 -10.52 15.04
CA ASP A 92 1.44 -11.39 15.38
C ASP A 92 2.73 -10.56 15.29
N ARG A 93 3.47 -10.45 16.39
CA ARG A 93 4.64 -9.55 16.53
C ARG A 93 5.84 -9.86 15.61
N SER A 94 5.77 -10.91 14.79
CA SER A 94 6.90 -11.37 13.98
C SER A 94 6.93 -10.82 12.56
N PHE A 95 5.83 -10.22 12.06
CA PHE A 95 5.74 -9.80 10.66
C PHE A 95 5.83 -8.28 10.55
N MET A 96 6.88 -7.80 9.87
CA MET A 96 7.15 -6.38 9.77
C MET A 96 6.32 -5.72 8.66
N HIS A 97 6.16 -6.40 7.51
CA HIS A 97 5.62 -5.81 6.28
C HIS A 97 4.96 -6.87 5.39
N LEU A 98 4.10 -6.45 4.45
CA LEU A 98 3.45 -7.33 3.49
C LEU A 98 4.46 -8.10 2.60
N ASP A 99 5.52 -7.44 2.13
CA ASP A 99 6.55 -8.05 1.28
C ASP A 99 7.24 -9.27 1.92
N THR A 100 7.38 -9.29 3.25
CA THR A 100 7.99 -10.40 3.99
C THR A 100 7.16 -11.68 3.95
N VAL A 101 5.87 -11.59 3.61
CA VAL A 101 4.94 -12.73 3.62
C VAL A 101 4.22 -12.93 2.29
N PHE A 102 4.33 -12.01 1.34
CA PHE A 102 3.70 -12.08 0.03
C PHE A 102 4.50 -11.24 -0.99
N THR A 103 5.04 -11.86 -2.03
CA THR A 103 5.85 -11.18 -3.06
C THR A 103 5.56 -11.75 -4.44
N PHE A 104 5.39 -10.89 -5.44
CA PHE A 104 5.28 -11.29 -6.84
C PHE A 104 6.63 -11.74 -7.41
N CYS A 105 6.62 -12.85 -8.14
CA CYS A 105 7.76 -13.37 -8.90
C CYS A 105 7.52 -13.34 -10.42
N ASP A 106 6.26 -13.27 -10.84
CA ASP A 106 5.83 -13.08 -12.24
C ASP A 106 4.40 -12.51 -12.25
N ARG A 107 3.81 -12.29 -13.44
CA ARG A 107 2.46 -11.73 -13.63
C ARG A 107 1.39 -12.36 -12.76
N ASP A 108 1.40 -13.68 -12.62
CA ASP A 108 0.44 -14.48 -11.86
C ASP A 108 1.14 -15.45 -10.88
N LEU A 109 2.42 -15.23 -10.56
CA LEU A 109 3.21 -16.09 -9.67
C LEU A 109 3.62 -15.32 -8.43
N VAL A 110 3.39 -15.88 -7.24
CA VAL A 110 3.78 -15.27 -5.97
C VAL A 110 4.52 -16.26 -5.06
N THR A 111 5.46 -15.76 -4.29
CA THR A 111 5.88 -16.44 -3.05
C THR A 111 5.02 -15.92 -1.92
N MET A 112 4.58 -16.82 -1.05
CA MET A 112 3.81 -16.44 0.13
C MET A 112 4.16 -17.29 1.34
N TYR A 113 3.88 -16.75 2.53
CA TYR A 113 3.88 -17.48 3.79
C TYR A 113 2.42 -17.80 4.18
N PRO A 114 1.91 -19.00 3.85
CA PRO A 114 0.49 -19.34 4.00
C PRO A 114 -0.09 -19.08 5.40
N PRO A 115 0.62 -19.40 6.51
CA PRO A 115 0.08 -19.17 7.86
C PRO A 115 -0.27 -17.70 8.17
N VAL A 116 0.24 -16.73 7.39
CA VAL A 116 -0.17 -15.32 7.50
C VAL A 116 -1.14 -14.95 6.40
N VAL A 117 -0.82 -15.27 5.15
CA VAL A 117 -1.59 -14.82 3.98
C VAL A 117 -3.03 -15.32 4.01
N GLU A 118 -3.27 -16.55 4.47
CA GLU A 118 -4.62 -17.13 4.58
C GLU A 118 -5.49 -16.47 5.66
N ARG A 119 -4.87 -15.72 6.59
CA ARG A 119 -5.56 -14.98 7.66
C ARG A 119 -5.72 -13.50 7.37
N LEU A 120 -5.23 -13.01 6.23
CA LEU A 120 -5.37 -11.60 5.85
C LEU A 120 -6.84 -11.26 5.59
N ARG A 121 -7.29 -10.15 6.18
CA ARG A 121 -8.55 -9.51 5.80
C ARG A 121 -8.25 -8.42 4.77
N ALA A 122 -8.92 -8.49 3.62
CA ALA A 122 -8.73 -7.52 2.55
C ALA A 122 -9.83 -6.44 2.61
N PHE A 123 -9.43 -5.19 2.43
CA PHE A 123 -10.34 -4.06 2.29
C PHE A 123 -10.05 -3.37 0.96
N SER A 124 -11.05 -3.26 0.09
CA SER A 124 -10.93 -2.48 -1.13
C SER A 124 -11.35 -1.04 -0.87
N LEU A 125 -10.42 -0.13 -1.10
CA LEU A 125 -10.63 1.31 -1.12
C LEU A 125 -10.78 1.73 -2.59
N ARG A 126 -11.83 2.49 -2.89
CA ARG A 126 -12.11 3.05 -4.22
C ARG A 126 -12.44 4.55 -4.10
N PRO A 127 -12.26 5.35 -5.17
CA PRO A 127 -12.76 6.72 -5.20
C PRO A 127 -14.26 6.75 -4.86
N GLY A 128 -14.66 7.61 -3.93
CA GLY A 128 -16.06 7.85 -3.60
C GLY A 128 -16.58 9.17 -4.17
N ASP A 129 -17.84 9.48 -3.86
CA ASP A 129 -18.46 10.74 -4.27
C ASP A 129 -17.87 11.95 -3.52
N GLY A 130 -17.08 12.76 -4.23
CA GLY A 130 -16.48 14.01 -3.74
C GLY A 130 -14.95 13.99 -3.75
N ALA A 131 -14.34 15.18 -3.72
CA ALA A 131 -12.90 15.36 -4.00
C ALA A 131 -11.93 14.62 -3.04
N ALA A 132 -12.41 14.13 -1.89
CA ALA A 132 -11.61 13.41 -0.90
C ALA A 132 -12.31 12.16 -0.34
N ALA A 133 -13.42 11.74 -0.95
CA ALA A 133 -14.17 10.59 -0.49
C ALA A 133 -13.47 9.30 -0.91
N VAL A 134 -13.40 8.35 0.02
CA VAL A 134 -12.95 6.99 -0.25
C VAL A 134 -14.03 6.04 0.23
N GLU A 135 -14.53 5.22 -0.68
CA GLU A 135 -15.41 4.12 -0.35
C GLU A 135 -14.58 2.93 0.09
N VAL A 136 -14.93 2.35 1.24
CA VAL A 136 -14.23 1.20 1.81
C VAL A 136 -15.18 0.01 1.84
N THR A 137 -14.77 -1.09 1.21
CA THR A 137 -15.50 -2.36 1.24
C THR A 137 -14.62 -3.42 1.88
N GLU A 138 -15.09 -4.08 2.94
CA GLU A 138 -14.46 -5.31 3.41
C GLU A 138 -14.78 -6.46 2.44
N GLU A 139 -13.74 -7.13 1.95
CA GLU A 139 -13.86 -8.22 1.01
C GLU A 139 -14.12 -9.54 1.75
N ASN A 140 -15.06 -10.34 1.25
CA ASN A 140 -15.41 -11.64 1.83
C ASN A 140 -14.69 -12.82 1.15
N LYS A 141 -13.69 -12.54 0.31
CA LYS A 141 -12.87 -13.52 -0.42
C LYS A 141 -11.48 -13.60 0.19
N PRO A 142 -10.76 -14.74 0.04
CA PRO A 142 -9.35 -14.82 0.39
C PRO A 142 -8.54 -13.71 -0.28
N PHE A 143 -7.54 -13.17 0.41
CA PHE A 143 -6.71 -12.07 -0.10
C PHE A 143 -6.16 -12.35 -1.52
N THR A 144 -5.62 -13.54 -1.76
CA THR A 144 -5.08 -13.95 -3.07
C THR A 144 -6.13 -13.94 -4.19
N ALA A 145 -7.39 -14.27 -3.87
CA ALA A 145 -8.48 -14.22 -4.84
C ALA A 145 -8.88 -12.77 -5.17
N VAL A 146 -8.89 -11.88 -4.17
CA VAL A 146 -9.13 -10.43 -4.39
C VAL A 146 -8.04 -9.83 -5.27
N VAL A 147 -6.77 -10.20 -5.03
CA VAL A 147 -5.62 -9.76 -5.83
C VAL A 147 -5.71 -10.30 -7.26
N ALA A 148 -6.02 -11.59 -7.45
CA ALA A 148 -6.18 -12.19 -8.77
C ALA A 148 -7.28 -11.48 -9.59
N GLU A 149 -8.42 -11.19 -8.97
CA GLU A 149 -9.53 -10.46 -9.59
C GLU A 149 -9.10 -9.04 -9.99
N ALA A 150 -8.35 -8.35 -9.14
CA ALA A 150 -7.87 -7.00 -9.44
C ALA A 150 -6.90 -6.96 -10.63
N LEU A 151 -6.13 -8.03 -10.84
CA LEU A 151 -5.18 -8.18 -11.96
C LEU A 151 -5.81 -8.82 -13.22
N GLY A 152 -7.11 -9.14 -13.18
CA GLY A 152 -7.79 -9.85 -14.27
C GLY A 152 -7.20 -11.23 -14.59
N VAL A 153 -6.54 -11.88 -13.63
CA VAL A 153 -6.01 -13.24 -13.78
C VAL A 153 -6.91 -14.26 -13.10
N LYS A 154 -6.90 -15.50 -13.59
CA LYS A 154 -7.78 -16.57 -13.06
C LYS A 154 -7.46 -16.91 -11.60
N SER A 155 -6.17 -16.93 -11.27
CA SER A 155 -5.65 -17.27 -9.94
C SER A 155 -4.19 -16.85 -9.85
N LEU A 156 -3.70 -16.63 -8.64
CA LEU A 156 -2.26 -16.58 -8.38
C LEU A 156 -1.74 -18.01 -8.18
N ARG A 157 -0.59 -18.31 -8.79
CA ARG A 157 0.17 -19.56 -8.66
C ARG A 157 1.21 -19.44 -7.57
#